data_AF-E6PFP3-F1
#
_entry.id   AF-E6PFP3-F1
#
_cell.length_a   1.000
_cell.length_b   1.000
_cell.length_c   1.000
_cell.angle_alpha   90.00
_cell.angle_beta   90.00
_cell.angle_gamma   90.00
#
_symmetry.space_group_name_H-M   'P 1'
#
loop_
_entity.id
_entity.type
_entity.pdbx_description
1 polymer ?
#
loop_
_entity_poly.entity_id
_entity_poly.type
_entity_poly.pdbx_seq_one_letter_code
_entity_poly.pdbx_strand_id
1 'polypeptide(L)'
;MKISSLTGGIVLASAVALLGSASAQAAEHPCAEKASKWQRTECREMLRSAPGDQYFGRLKMSYLGINNTFRDDAIRAGAYSTNSGLISSVNFADEALRDWAHRYPGDPQLARSYFLAIQAMTKLYVQPEQERAYHYMLVLVKKFPHTYFGKVMKKSLERGFTEHWYAPAQPCGISGVSSPIATPADSNVHVDILASPCIPTPAPSSSPTPSSSPTP
;
A
#
# COMPACT_ATOMS: atom_id res chain seq x y z
N MET A 1 13.91 36.17 -14.41
CA MET A 1 12.91 35.21 -14.91
C MET A 1 11.63 35.99 -15.20
N LYS A 2 11.19 36.01 -16.46
CA LYS A 2 10.04 36.81 -16.93
C LYS A 2 8.73 36.10 -16.56
N ILE A 3 7.84 36.84 -15.89
CA ILE A 3 6.50 36.41 -15.51
C ILE A 3 5.56 36.89 -16.62
N SER A 4 5.07 35.96 -17.45
CA SER A 4 4.08 36.29 -18.50
C SER A 4 2.68 36.10 -17.93
N SER A 5 2.00 37.24 -17.82
CA SER A 5 0.57 37.38 -17.53
C SER A 5 -0.25 36.92 -18.74
N LEU A 6 -1.26 36.07 -18.53
CA LEU A 6 -2.27 35.73 -19.53
C LEU A 6 -3.66 36.02 -18.96
N THR A 7 -4.17 37.18 -19.39
CA THR A 7 -5.53 37.66 -19.28
C THR A 7 -6.44 36.98 -20.29
N GLY A 8 -7.67 36.67 -19.86
CA GLY A 8 -8.86 36.98 -20.65
C GLY A 8 -9.55 35.81 -21.36
N GLY A 9 -10.80 35.55 -20.95
CA GLY A 9 -11.73 34.67 -21.67
C GLY A 9 -13.00 34.41 -20.86
N ILE A 10 -13.87 35.42 -20.77
CA ILE A 10 -15.22 35.29 -20.21
C ILE A 10 -16.10 34.61 -21.27
N VAL A 11 -16.71 33.47 -20.94
CA VAL A 11 -17.75 32.83 -21.77
C VAL A 11 -19.07 32.85 -21.00
N LEU A 12 -20.08 33.39 -21.66
CA LEU A 12 -21.44 33.63 -21.19
C LEU A 12 -22.22 32.35 -20.87
N ALA A 13 -22.98 32.43 -19.78
CA ALA A 13 -23.88 31.40 -19.30
C ALA A 13 -25.13 31.25 -20.17
N SER A 14 -25.52 30.01 -20.47
CA SER A 14 -26.88 29.65 -20.86
C SER A 14 -27.50 28.83 -19.75
N ALA A 15 -28.42 29.45 -19.01
CA ALA A 15 -29.22 28.81 -17.98
C ALA A 15 -30.49 28.22 -18.62
N VAL A 16 -30.51 26.91 -18.82
CA VAL A 16 -31.73 26.16 -19.15
C VAL A 16 -32.24 25.56 -17.84
N ALA A 17 -33.31 26.16 -17.30
CA ALA A 17 -34.00 25.66 -16.12
C ALA A 17 -34.97 24.54 -16.52
N LEU A 18 -34.55 23.28 -16.33
CA LEU A 18 -35.44 22.11 -16.39
C LEU A 18 -36.10 21.92 -15.02
N LEU A 19 -37.29 22.51 -14.85
CA LEU A 19 -38.19 22.24 -13.72
C LEU A 19 -38.95 20.94 -13.99
N GLY A 20 -38.27 19.81 -13.82
CA GLY A 20 -38.89 18.50 -13.76
C GLY A 20 -39.19 18.13 -12.31
N SER A 21 -40.47 18.09 -11.94
CA SER A 21 -40.93 17.58 -10.64
C SER A 21 -40.62 16.08 -10.53
N ALA A 22 -39.44 15.74 -10.03
CA ALA A 22 -39.14 14.40 -9.54
C ALA A 22 -39.89 14.23 -8.21
N SER A 23 -41.04 13.56 -8.26
CA SER A 23 -41.59 12.92 -7.07
C SER A 23 -40.56 11.91 -6.58
N ALA A 24 -39.75 12.32 -5.62
CA ALA A 24 -38.89 11.43 -4.86
C ALA A 24 -39.80 10.45 -4.11
N GLN A 25 -40.19 9.37 -4.78
CA GLN A 25 -40.62 8.16 -4.09
C GLN A 25 -39.48 7.85 -3.13
N ALA A 26 -39.75 8.02 -1.83
CA ALA A 26 -38.84 7.63 -0.78
C ALA A 26 -38.50 6.16 -1.05
N ALA A 27 -37.33 5.93 -1.65
CA ALA A 27 -36.91 4.59 -2.04
C ALA A 27 -36.98 3.75 -0.78
N GLU A 28 -37.87 2.76 -0.80
CA GLU A 28 -38.13 1.89 0.34
C GLU A 28 -36.77 1.38 0.84
N HIS A 29 -36.46 1.62 2.11
CA HIS A 29 -35.12 1.39 2.64
C HIS A 29 -34.70 -0.05 2.30
N PRO A 30 -33.49 -0.29 1.75
CA PRO A 30 -33.07 -1.61 1.27
C PRO A 30 -33.08 -2.71 2.36
N CYS A 31 -33.31 -2.33 3.61
CA CYS A 31 -33.46 -3.19 4.77
C CYS A 31 -34.90 -3.33 5.29
N ALA A 32 -35.93 -3.10 4.47
CA ALA A 32 -37.32 -3.21 4.89
C ALA A 32 -37.65 -4.60 5.49
N GLU A 33 -38.57 -4.66 6.46
CA GLU A 33 -38.89 -5.89 7.20
C GLU A 33 -39.36 -7.05 6.31
N LYS A 34 -40.03 -6.72 5.20
CA LYS A 34 -40.54 -7.69 4.21
C LYS A 34 -39.48 -8.17 3.23
N ALA A 35 -38.23 -7.75 3.37
CA ALA A 35 -37.13 -8.18 2.50
C ALA A 35 -36.87 -9.69 2.61
N SER A 36 -36.53 -10.31 1.49
CA SER A 36 -36.08 -11.71 1.42
C SER A 36 -34.83 -11.96 2.27
N LYS A 37 -34.54 -13.22 2.60
CA LYS A 37 -33.35 -13.60 3.38
C LYS A 37 -32.06 -13.04 2.78
N TRP A 38 -31.91 -13.07 1.45
CA TRP A 38 -30.73 -12.56 0.75
C TRP A 38 -30.63 -11.03 0.84
N GLN A 39 -31.72 -10.30 0.61
CA GLN A 39 -31.76 -8.84 0.75
C GLN A 39 -31.40 -8.38 2.17
N ARG A 40 -31.86 -9.11 3.20
CA ARG A 40 -31.47 -8.83 4.60
C ARG A 40 -29.98 -9.04 4.84
N THR A 41 -29.38 -10.04 4.21
CA THR A 41 -27.92 -10.26 4.28
C THR A 41 -27.17 -9.16 3.58
N GLU A 42 -27.55 -8.82 2.34
CA GLU A 42 -26.92 -7.73 1.58
C GLU A 42 -27.03 -6.39 2.31
N CYS A 43 -28.21 -6.05 2.84
CA CYS A 43 -28.40 -4.89 3.70
C CYS A 43 -27.43 -4.88 4.88
N ARG A 44 -27.29 -6.01 5.60
CA ARG A 44 -26.39 -6.09 6.76
C ARG A 44 -24.93 -5.87 6.34
N GLU A 45 -24.54 -6.38 5.18
CA GLU A 45 -23.20 -6.16 4.64
C GLU A 45 -23.01 -4.70 4.20
N MET A 46 -23.99 -4.08 3.55
CA MET A 46 -23.94 -2.65 3.22
C MET A 46 -23.82 -1.76 4.46
N LEU A 47 -24.57 -2.05 5.53
CA LEU A 47 -24.49 -1.32 6.80
C LEU A 47 -23.15 -1.47 7.53
N ARG A 48 -22.42 -2.57 7.26
CA ARG A 48 -21.07 -2.81 7.79
C ARG A 48 -19.97 -2.24 6.91
N SER A 49 -20.27 -1.98 5.65
CA SER A 49 -19.33 -1.45 4.67
C SER A 49 -19.19 0.06 4.84
N ALA A 50 -18.00 0.58 4.57
CA ALA A 50 -17.80 2.01 4.47
C ALA A 50 -18.63 2.59 3.32
N PRO A 51 -19.34 3.71 3.52
CA PRO A 51 -19.97 4.44 2.43
C PRO A 51 -18.91 4.92 1.43
N GLY A 52 -19.27 4.97 0.14
CA GLY A 52 -18.33 5.33 -0.93
C GLY A 52 -17.73 6.73 -0.80
N ASP A 53 -18.47 7.67 -0.18
CA ASP A 53 -18.04 9.06 0.03
C ASP A 53 -17.21 9.28 1.30
N GLN A 54 -16.83 8.19 2.01
CA GLN A 54 -15.96 8.31 3.17
C GLN A 54 -14.48 8.30 2.79
N TYR A 55 -13.74 9.11 3.54
CA TYR A 55 -12.33 9.35 3.33
C TYR A 55 -11.56 9.12 4.63
N PHE A 56 -10.41 8.46 4.52
CA PHE A 56 -9.64 7.94 5.64
C PHE A 56 -8.23 8.52 5.70
N GLY A 57 -7.67 8.55 6.91
CA GLY A 57 -6.32 9.06 7.19
C GLY A 57 -6.16 10.56 6.94
N ARG A 58 -4.94 11.06 7.12
CA ARG A 58 -4.62 12.49 6.96
C ARG A 58 -4.76 13.01 5.53
N LEU A 59 -4.55 12.17 4.51
CA LEU A 59 -4.70 12.55 3.10
C LEU A 59 -6.12 12.41 2.57
N LYS A 60 -7.09 12.05 3.41
CA LYS A 60 -8.49 11.85 3.00
C LYS A 60 -8.56 10.95 1.76
N MET A 61 -8.01 9.74 1.89
CA MET A 61 -8.05 8.76 0.80
C MET A 61 -9.37 7.98 0.83
N SER A 62 -10.01 7.84 -0.33
CA SER A 62 -11.12 6.90 -0.48
C SER A 62 -10.60 5.46 -0.48
N TYR A 63 -11.48 4.48 -0.22
CA TYR A 63 -11.08 3.07 -0.27
C TYR A 63 -10.52 2.64 -1.64
N LEU A 64 -11.02 3.25 -2.73
CA LEU A 64 -10.48 3.07 -4.08
C LEU A 64 -9.08 3.69 -4.21
N GLY A 65 -8.87 4.89 -3.66
CA GLY A 65 -7.58 5.55 -3.63
C GLY A 65 -6.52 4.73 -2.88
N ILE A 66 -6.88 4.14 -1.74
CA ILE A 66 -6.03 3.23 -0.98
C ILE A 66 -5.63 2.02 -1.84
N ASN A 67 -6.59 1.36 -2.48
CA ASN A 67 -6.35 0.17 -3.31
C ASN A 67 -5.48 0.47 -4.53
N ASN A 68 -5.72 1.58 -5.22
CA ASN A 68 -4.94 1.98 -6.38
C ASN A 68 -3.50 2.30 -5.97
N THR A 69 -3.31 3.03 -4.87
CA THR A 69 -1.97 3.37 -4.37
C THR A 69 -1.15 2.11 -4.10
N PHE A 70 -1.67 1.14 -3.34
CA PHE A 70 -0.94 -0.11 -3.10
C PHE A 70 -0.65 -0.89 -4.38
N ARG A 71 -1.61 -0.99 -5.29
CA ARG A 71 -1.42 -1.70 -6.57
C ARG A 71 -0.34 -1.04 -7.42
N ASP A 72 -0.43 0.26 -7.61
CA ASP A 72 0.46 1.02 -8.50
C ASP A 72 1.87 1.10 -7.92
N ASP A 73 2.00 1.29 -6.60
CA ASP A 73 3.30 1.30 -5.93
C ASP A 73 3.93 -0.09 -5.89
N ALA A 74 3.14 -1.17 -5.76
CA ALA A 74 3.66 -2.52 -5.92
C ALA A 74 4.22 -2.77 -7.33
N ILE A 75 3.65 -2.13 -8.37
CA ILE A 75 4.19 -2.22 -9.73
C ILE A 75 5.48 -1.38 -9.84
N ARG A 76 5.47 -0.15 -9.33
CA ARG A 76 6.61 0.79 -9.40
C ARG A 76 7.82 0.35 -8.58
N ALA A 77 7.62 -0.33 -7.45
CA ALA A 77 8.70 -0.76 -6.56
C ALA A 77 9.65 -1.78 -7.18
N GLY A 78 9.24 -2.52 -8.21
CA GLY A 78 10.04 -3.65 -8.70
C GLY A 78 10.29 -4.67 -7.59
N ALA A 79 11.46 -5.31 -7.58
CA ALA A 79 11.91 -6.14 -6.48
C ALA A 79 12.84 -5.33 -5.56
N TYR A 80 12.59 -5.39 -4.25
CA TYR A 80 13.46 -4.84 -3.21
C TYR A 80 13.72 -3.32 -3.26
N SER A 81 12.69 -2.51 -3.52
CA SER A 81 12.85 -1.05 -3.57
C SER A 81 13.11 -0.44 -2.19
N THR A 82 14.05 0.50 -2.16
CA THR A 82 14.34 1.39 -1.02
C THR A 82 13.98 2.86 -1.32
N ASN A 83 13.22 3.11 -2.38
CA ASN A 83 12.85 4.47 -2.80
C ASN A 83 11.97 5.17 -1.76
N SER A 84 12.44 6.29 -1.21
CA SER A 84 11.76 7.03 -0.14
C SER A 84 10.40 7.62 -0.55
N GLY A 85 10.22 7.97 -1.82
CA GLY A 85 8.95 8.46 -2.37
C GLY A 85 7.88 7.36 -2.38
N LEU A 86 8.25 6.15 -2.81
CA LEU A 86 7.37 4.97 -2.75
C LEU A 86 7.02 4.61 -1.31
N ILE A 87 8.02 4.56 -0.42
CA ILE A 87 7.83 4.29 0.99
C ILE A 87 6.85 5.29 1.62
N SER A 88 7.01 6.58 1.31
CA SER A 88 6.11 7.62 1.82
C SER A 88 4.68 7.42 1.32
N SER A 89 4.51 7.15 0.02
CA SER A 89 3.20 6.94 -0.60
C SER A 89 2.46 5.73 -0.01
N VAL A 90 3.14 4.59 0.12
CA VAL A 90 2.63 3.38 0.79
C VAL A 90 2.28 3.67 2.25
N ASN A 91 3.10 4.44 2.97
CA ASN A 91 2.83 4.79 4.37
C ASN A 91 1.59 5.70 4.54
N PHE A 92 1.30 6.59 3.58
CA PHE A 92 0.03 7.34 3.59
C PHE A 92 -1.19 6.44 3.35
N ALA A 93 -1.10 5.52 2.38
CA ALA A 93 -2.18 4.55 2.11
C ALA A 93 -2.38 3.60 3.29
N ASP A 94 -1.31 3.20 3.97
CA ASP A 94 -1.35 2.40 5.19
C ASP A 94 -2.06 3.11 6.34
N GLU A 95 -1.74 4.38 6.59
CA GLU A 95 -2.43 5.18 7.60
C GLU A 95 -3.95 5.23 7.32
N ALA A 96 -4.32 5.48 6.06
CA ALA A 96 -5.72 5.48 5.64
C ALA A 96 -6.38 4.10 5.78
N LEU A 97 -5.69 3.01 5.45
CA LEU A 97 -6.18 1.65 5.63
C LEU A 97 -6.44 1.32 7.12
N ARG A 98 -5.55 1.75 8.02
CA ARG A 98 -5.72 1.54 9.46
C ARG A 98 -6.91 2.34 10.02
N ASP A 99 -7.08 3.60 9.60
CA ASP A 99 -8.24 4.42 9.98
C ASP A 99 -9.55 3.80 9.45
N TRP A 100 -9.57 3.34 8.20
CA TRP A 100 -10.71 2.62 7.62
C TRP A 100 -11.03 1.35 8.42
N ALA A 101 -10.03 0.49 8.66
CA ALA A 101 -10.21 -0.74 9.42
C ALA A 101 -10.65 -0.51 10.87
N HIS A 102 -10.29 0.62 11.45
CA HIS A 102 -10.73 1.01 12.79
C HIS A 102 -12.21 1.39 12.82
N ARG A 103 -12.66 2.21 11.85
CA ARG A 103 -14.06 2.68 11.77
C ARG A 103 -15.03 1.61 11.28
N TYR A 104 -14.58 0.78 10.34
CA TYR A 104 -15.40 -0.22 9.65
C TYR A 104 -14.77 -1.62 9.71
N PRO A 105 -14.56 -2.20 10.91
CA PRO A 105 -13.81 -3.46 11.06
C PRO A 105 -14.46 -4.68 10.40
N GLY A 106 -15.74 -4.58 10.03
CA GLY A 106 -16.52 -5.62 9.35
C GLY A 106 -16.69 -5.41 7.85
N ASP A 107 -16.03 -4.40 7.26
CA ASP A 107 -16.14 -4.12 5.83
C ASP A 107 -15.50 -5.25 5.00
N PRO A 108 -16.24 -5.91 4.10
CA PRO A 108 -15.73 -7.01 3.29
C PRO A 108 -14.60 -6.59 2.33
N GLN A 109 -14.48 -5.31 1.98
CA GLN A 109 -13.43 -4.81 1.09
C GLN A 109 -12.05 -4.75 1.78
N LEU A 110 -11.99 -4.71 3.11
CA LEU A 110 -10.73 -4.68 3.86
C LEU A 110 -9.83 -5.88 3.52
N ALA A 111 -10.40 -7.05 3.28
CA ALA A 111 -9.64 -8.23 2.94
C ALA A 111 -8.82 -8.03 1.65
N ARG A 112 -9.40 -7.37 0.64
CA ARG A 112 -8.67 -7.04 -0.59
C ARG A 112 -7.58 -6.00 -0.32
N SER A 113 -7.89 -4.98 0.47
CA SER A 113 -6.95 -3.89 0.75
C SER A 113 -5.74 -4.35 1.56
N TYR A 114 -5.92 -5.20 2.57
CA TYR A 114 -4.81 -5.84 3.27
C TYR A 114 -3.94 -6.68 2.33
N PHE A 115 -4.56 -7.43 1.42
CA PHE A 115 -3.83 -8.24 0.46
C PHE A 115 -2.98 -7.38 -0.50
N LEU A 116 -3.52 -6.28 -0.99
CA LEU A 116 -2.77 -5.32 -1.82
C LEU A 116 -1.65 -4.63 -1.02
N ALA A 117 -1.91 -4.25 0.23
CA ALA A 117 -0.90 -3.68 1.13
C ALA A 117 0.27 -4.64 1.34
N ILE A 118 -0.01 -5.94 1.55
CA ILE A 118 1.01 -6.99 1.62
C ILE A 118 1.85 -7.01 0.35
N GLN A 119 1.23 -7.05 -0.83
CA GLN A 119 1.95 -7.08 -2.11
C GLN A 119 2.84 -5.84 -2.34
N ALA A 120 2.44 -4.67 -1.86
CA ALA A 120 3.24 -3.46 -1.94
C ALA A 120 4.40 -3.48 -0.93
N MET A 121 4.08 -3.78 0.33
CA MET A 121 5.04 -3.72 1.44
C MET A 121 6.12 -4.78 1.35
N THR A 122 5.81 -5.99 0.85
CA THR A 122 6.83 -7.03 0.69
C THR A 122 7.87 -6.69 -0.37
N LYS A 123 7.56 -5.78 -1.29
CA LYS A 123 8.51 -5.26 -2.28
C LYS A 123 9.37 -4.12 -1.76
N LEU A 124 9.00 -3.50 -0.63
CA LEU A 124 9.77 -2.43 0.00
C LEU A 124 10.81 -3.04 0.93
N TYR A 125 12.10 -2.86 0.63
CA TYR A 125 13.20 -3.48 1.38
C TYR A 125 13.59 -2.67 2.62
N VAL A 126 12.60 -2.45 3.49
CA VAL A 126 12.70 -1.69 4.72
C VAL A 126 11.95 -2.43 5.82
N GLN A 127 12.59 -2.53 7.00
CA GLN A 127 12.09 -3.36 8.10
C GLN A 127 10.66 -3.04 8.55
N PRO A 128 10.26 -1.77 8.79
CA PRO A 128 8.93 -1.49 9.32
C PRO A 128 7.79 -1.89 8.36
N GLU A 129 8.01 -1.84 7.05
CA GLU A 129 7.04 -2.23 6.02
C GLU A 129 6.90 -3.75 5.95
N GLN A 130 8.01 -4.49 6.03
CA GLN A 130 7.98 -5.96 6.05
C GLN A 130 7.27 -6.51 7.31
N GLU A 131 7.55 -5.94 8.48
CA GLU A 131 6.85 -6.28 9.72
C GLU A 131 5.34 -6.00 9.62
N ARG A 132 4.97 -4.91 8.95
CA ARG A 132 3.57 -4.56 8.72
C ARG A 132 2.87 -5.49 7.75
N ALA A 133 3.56 -5.90 6.68
CA ALA A 133 3.05 -6.89 5.74
C ALA A 133 2.69 -8.19 6.48
N TYR A 134 3.56 -8.68 7.35
CA TYR A 134 3.26 -9.85 8.16
C TYR A 134 2.06 -9.69 9.06
N HIS A 135 1.99 -8.55 9.76
CA HIS A 135 0.86 -8.26 10.61
C HIS A 135 -0.45 -8.35 9.80
N TYR A 136 -0.46 -7.83 8.58
CA TYR A 136 -1.62 -7.92 7.68
C TYR A 136 -1.90 -9.34 7.19
N MET A 137 -0.90 -10.19 6.99
CA MET A 137 -1.13 -11.62 6.72
C MET A 137 -1.86 -12.29 7.88
N LEU A 138 -1.41 -12.03 9.11
CA LEU A 138 -2.06 -12.55 10.32
C LEU A 138 -3.49 -12.03 10.46
N VAL A 139 -3.72 -10.74 10.17
CA VAL A 139 -5.06 -10.15 10.16
C VAL A 139 -5.96 -10.83 9.14
N LEU A 140 -5.47 -11.09 7.92
CA LEU A 140 -6.23 -11.77 6.87
C LEU A 140 -6.64 -13.19 7.27
N VAL A 141 -5.71 -13.97 7.81
CA VAL A 141 -6.00 -15.33 8.26
C VAL A 141 -6.97 -15.33 9.44
N LYS A 142 -6.82 -14.39 10.38
CA LYS A 142 -7.64 -14.34 11.59
C LYS A 142 -9.05 -13.79 11.35
N LYS A 143 -9.17 -12.65 10.68
CA LYS A 143 -10.44 -11.92 10.51
C LYS A 143 -11.20 -12.30 9.25
N PHE A 144 -10.49 -12.72 8.20
CA PHE A 144 -11.08 -12.99 6.88
C PHE A 144 -10.78 -14.42 6.39
N PRO A 145 -10.86 -15.47 7.24
CA PRO A 145 -10.41 -16.83 6.91
C PRO A 145 -11.16 -17.46 5.73
N HIS A 146 -12.40 -17.04 5.49
CA HIS A 146 -13.25 -17.60 4.44
C HIS A 146 -13.12 -16.89 3.10
N THR A 147 -12.46 -15.72 3.06
CA THR A 147 -12.21 -14.99 1.82
C THR A 147 -11.13 -15.69 0.99
N TYR A 148 -11.08 -15.43 -0.31
CA TYR A 148 -9.97 -15.88 -1.16
C TYR A 148 -8.62 -15.45 -0.58
N PHE A 149 -8.50 -14.18 -0.17
CA PHE A 149 -7.28 -13.59 0.36
C PHE A 149 -6.80 -14.28 1.65
N GLY A 150 -7.70 -14.53 2.60
CA GLY A 150 -7.36 -15.24 3.84
C GLY A 150 -6.87 -16.66 3.59
N LYS A 151 -7.49 -17.39 2.64
CA LYS A 151 -7.05 -18.74 2.25
C LYS A 151 -5.67 -18.73 1.59
N VAL A 152 -5.40 -17.76 0.72
CA VAL A 152 -4.08 -17.62 0.07
C VAL A 152 -3.01 -17.32 1.11
N MET A 153 -3.24 -16.37 2.02
CA MET A 153 -2.29 -16.05 3.09
C MET A 153 -2.07 -17.19 4.05
N LYS A 154 -3.12 -17.94 4.41
CA LYS A 154 -2.99 -19.13 5.26
C LYS A 154 -2.03 -20.16 4.63
N LYS A 155 -2.23 -20.48 3.34
CA LYS A 155 -1.35 -21.39 2.61
C LYS A 155 0.08 -20.84 2.50
N SER A 156 0.23 -19.51 2.35
CA SER A 156 1.55 -18.89 2.29
C SER A 156 2.30 -18.99 3.61
N LEU A 157 1.60 -18.84 4.75
CA LEU A 157 2.18 -19.01 6.08
C LEU A 157 2.53 -20.48 6.37
N GLU A 158 1.69 -21.43 5.94
CA GLU A 158 1.93 -22.87 6.09
C GLU A 158 3.18 -23.36 5.36
N ARG A 159 3.54 -22.75 4.23
CA ARG A 159 4.75 -23.08 3.46
C ARG A 159 6.04 -22.58 4.12
N GLY A 160 5.92 -21.79 5.18
CA GLY A 160 6.98 -20.88 5.59
C GLY A 160 6.97 -19.69 4.63
N PHE A 161 6.68 -18.51 5.16
CA PHE A 161 6.80 -17.29 4.38
C PHE A 161 8.28 -17.06 4.09
N THR A 162 8.72 -17.40 2.87
CA THR A 162 10.13 -17.42 2.46
C THR A 162 10.64 -16.06 1.96
N GLU A 163 9.79 -15.03 1.91
CA GLU A 163 10.25 -13.70 1.51
C GLU A 163 11.15 -13.14 2.62
N HIS A 164 12.28 -12.57 2.20
CA HIS A 164 13.44 -12.27 3.03
C HIS A 164 13.10 -11.40 4.24
N TRP A 165 12.84 -12.06 5.36
CA TRP A 165 12.90 -11.41 6.64
C TRP A 165 14.35 -11.15 7.03
N TYR A 166 14.65 -9.92 7.39
CA TYR A 166 15.81 -9.58 8.22
C TYR A 166 17.20 -9.90 7.64
N ALA A 167 17.44 -9.67 6.35
CA ALA A 167 18.80 -9.32 5.97
C ALA A 167 18.90 -7.78 5.97
N PRO A 168 19.58 -7.15 6.96
CA PRO A 168 19.99 -5.76 6.78
C PRO A 168 20.72 -5.68 5.44
N ALA A 169 20.39 -4.67 4.63
CA ALA A 169 21.02 -4.49 3.33
C ALA A 169 22.53 -4.51 3.52
N GLN A 170 23.18 -5.56 3.02
CA GLN A 170 24.62 -5.69 3.16
C GLN A 170 25.24 -4.55 2.33
N PRO A 171 26.16 -3.74 2.88
CA PRO A 171 26.92 -2.82 2.07
C PRO A 171 27.57 -3.63 0.95
N CYS A 172 27.50 -3.16 -0.30
CA CYS A 172 28.15 -3.84 -1.41
C CYS A 172 29.60 -4.09 -0.99
N GLY A 173 29.99 -5.36 -0.85
CA GLY A 173 31.36 -5.71 -0.48
C GLY A 173 32.29 -5.01 -1.46
N ILE A 174 33.20 -4.19 -0.93
CA ILE A 174 34.33 -3.66 -1.68
C ILE A 174 34.92 -4.85 -2.43
N SER A 175 34.92 -4.79 -3.77
CA SER A 175 35.40 -5.86 -4.64
C SER A 175 36.72 -6.42 -4.12
N GLY A 176 36.70 -7.59 -3.46
CA GLY A 176 37.90 -8.13 -2.80
C GLY A 176 37.69 -9.12 -1.66
N VAL A 177 36.50 -9.20 -1.04
CA VAL A 177 36.26 -10.22 0.00
C VAL A 177 35.73 -11.50 -0.65
N SER A 178 36.54 -12.56 -0.50
CA SER A 178 36.39 -13.91 -1.04
C SER A 178 34.98 -14.49 -0.94
N SER A 179 34.54 -15.12 -2.03
CA SER A 179 33.30 -15.91 -2.11
C SER A 179 33.13 -16.82 -0.89
N PRO A 180 31.90 -16.93 -0.32
CA PRO A 180 31.65 -17.88 0.73
C PRO A 180 31.96 -19.30 0.23
N ILE A 181 32.75 -20.03 1.01
CA ILE A 181 33.02 -21.46 0.79
C ILE A 181 31.67 -22.18 0.73
N ALA A 182 31.42 -22.88 -0.37
CA ALA A 182 30.20 -23.64 -0.58
C ALA A 182 30.02 -24.67 0.54
N THR A 183 29.02 -24.47 1.40
CA THR A 183 28.56 -25.50 2.33
C THR A 183 28.01 -26.67 1.50
N PRO A 184 28.39 -27.93 1.78
CA PRO A 184 27.90 -29.09 1.04
C PRO A 184 26.37 -29.13 1.09
N ALA A 185 25.76 -29.06 -0.09
CA ALA A 185 24.31 -29.01 -0.25
C ALA A 185 23.72 -30.41 -0.03
N ASP A 186 22.73 -30.49 0.87
CA ASP A 186 21.80 -31.62 0.92
C ASP A 186 20.94 -31.58 -0.36
N SER A 187 21.03 -32.61 -1.19
CA SER A 187 20.68 -32.61 -2.63
C SER A 187 19.21 -32.36 -3.01
N ASN A 188 18.32 -32.01 -2.07
CA ASN A 188 16.88 -31.98 -2.32
C ASN A 188 16.18 -30.64 -2.03
N VAL A 189 16.89 -29.59 -1.62
CA VAL A 189 16.27 -28.26 -1.41
C VAL A 189 17.00 -27.22 -2.24
N HIS A 190 16.43 -26.90 -3.42
CA HIS A 190 16.87 -25.76 -4.20
C HIS A 190 16.30 -24.48 -3.58
N VAL A 191 17.06 -23.85 -2.69
CA VAL A 191 16.77 -22.49 -2.21
C VAL A 191 17.57 -21.54 -3.09
N ASP A 192 16.88 -20.82 -3.98
CA ASP A 192 17.48 -19.66 -4.63
C ASP A 192 17.73 -18.59 -3.56
N ILE A 193 18.96 -18.55 -3.07
CA ILE A 193 19.42 -17.47 -2.20
C ILE A 193 19.57 -16.24 -3.10
N LEU A 194 18.50 -15.44 -3.23
CA LEU A 194 18.61 -14.13 -3.83
C LEU A 194 19.62 -13.30 -3.03
N ALA A 195 20.67 -12.87 -3.71
CA ALA A 195 21.67 -11.97 -3.14
C ALA A 195 20.97 -10.72 -2.62
N SER A 196 21.20 -10.38 -1.35
CA SER A 196 20.61 -9.19 -0.74
C SER A 196 20.96 -7.95 -1.57
N PRO A 197 19.98 -7.07 -1.86
CA PRO A 197 20.23 -5.84 -2.60
C PRO A 197 21.29 -5.03 -1.85
N CYS A 198 22.35 -4.66 -2.57
CA CYS A 198 23.47 -3.98 -1.96
C CYS A 198 23.28 -2.46 -2.11
N ILE A 199 23.47 -1.71 -1.02
CA ILE A 199 23.41 -0.25 -1.04
C ILE A 199 24.81 0.26 -1.38
N PRO A 200 24.98 1.13 -2.40
CA PRO A 200 26.28 1.71 -2.71
C PRO A 200 26.76 2.53 -1.50
N THR A 201 27.97 2.25 -1.04
CA THR A 201 28.61 3.07 0.01
C THR A 201 28.69 4.52 -0.48
N PRO A 202 28.21 5.52 0.29
CA PRO A 202 28.35 6.91 -0.10
C PRO A 202 29.84 7.20 -0.31
N ALA A 203 30.19 7.74 -1.48
CA ALA A 203 31.56 8.14 -1.77
C ALA A 203 32.05 9.08 -0.64
N PRO A 204 33.31 8.94 -0.19
CA PRO A 204 33.85 9.82 0.84
C PRO A 204 33.63 11.26 0.39
N SER A 205 32.84 12.01 1.18
CA SER A 205 32.64 13.44 0.94
C SER A 205 34.02 14.09 0.97
N SER A 206 34.43 14.67 -0.16
CA SER A 206 35.70 15.39 -0.24
C SER A 206 35.68 16.46 0.84
N SER A 207 36.51 16.28 1.86
CA SER A 207 36.65 17.22 2.97
C SER A 207 36.84 18.63 2.38
N PRO A 208 36.07 19.64 2.82
CA PRO A 208 36.16 20.98 2.24
C PRO A 208 37.59 21.49 2.39
N THR A 209 38.23 21.81 1.25
CA THR A 209 39.53 22.48 1.24
C THR A 209 39.39 23.78 2.05
N PRO A 210 40.22 24.00 3.09
CA PRO A 210 40.15 25.23 3.87
C PRO A 210 40.40 26.42 2.94
N SER A 211 39.40 27.31 2.85
CA SER A 211 39.52 28.58 2.13
C SER A 211 40.54 29.45 2.88
N SER A 212 41.63 29.80 2.21
CA SER A 212 42.63 30.73 2.74
C SER A 212 41.94 32.07 3.06
N SER A 213 42.07 32.50 4.32
CA SER A 213 41.57 33.79 4.81
C SER A 213 42.35 34.93 4.16
N PRO A 214 41.70 36.00 3.67
CA PRO A 214 42.40 37.17 3.13
C PRO A 214 43.08 37.96 4.27
N THR A 215 44.39 38.22 4.11
CA THR A 215 45.19 39.05 5.02
C THR A 215 44.83 40.55 4.84
N PRO A 216 44.68 41.32 5.94
CA PRO A 216 44.39 42.77 5.91
C PRO A 216 45.56 43.63 5.41
#